data_AF-A0A7V6MUI9-F1
#
_entry.id   AF-A0A7V6MUI9-F1
#
_cell.length_a   1.000
_cell.length_b   1.000
_cell.length_c   1.000
_cell.angle_alpha   90.00
_cell.angle_beta   90.00
_cell.angle_gamma   90.00
#
_symmetry.space_group_name_H-M   'P 1'
#
loop_
_entity.id
_entity.type
_entity.pdbx_description
1 polymer ?
#
loop_
_entity_poly.entity_id
_entity_poly.type
_entity_poly.pdbx_seq_one_letter_code
_entity_poly.pdbx_strand_id
1 'polypeptide(L)' 'MEVIIAEHSGFCFGVKKAMRTVENLIGKKQKASTLGPIIHNSQVVEKLKRSG' A
#
# COMPACT_ATOMS: atom_id res chain seq x y z
N MET A 1 27.82 -8.75 9.80
CA MET A 1 26.72 -9.56 9.24
C MET A 1 26.23 -8.88 8.00
N GLU A 2 26.27 -9.56 6.85
CA GLU A 2 25.80 -9.04 5.57
C GLU A 2 24.33 -9.45 5.37
N VAL A 3 23.49 -8.53 4.88
CA VAL A 3 22.07 -8.78 4.59
C VAL A 3 21.83 -8.55 3.11
N ILE A 4 21.44 -9.61 2.39
CA ILE A 4 21.16 -9.57 0.96
C ILE A 4 19.64 -9.62 0.77
N ILE A 5 19.10 -8.66 0.04
CA ILE A 5 17.67 -8.58 -0.28
C ILE A 5 17.45 -9.22 -1.66
N ALA A 6 16.47 -10.13 -1.75
CA ALA A 6 16.11 -10.75 -3.02
C ALA A 6 15.57 -9.71 -4.03
N GLU A 7 15.96 -9.85 -5.29
CA GLU A 7 15.63 -8.91 -6.38
C GLU A 7 14.12 -8.65 -6.54
N HIS A 8 13.31 -9.69 -6.34
CA HIS A 8 11.85 -9.61 -6.49
C HIS A 8 11.11 -9.57 -5.15
N SER A 9 11.76 -9.09 -4.09
CA SER A 9 11.12 -8.93 -2.78
C SER A 9 10.11 -7.78 -2.74
N GLY A 10 9.06 -7.94 -1.93
CA GLY A 10 8.04 -6.93 -1.69
C GLY A 10 6.80 -7.07 -2.60
N PHE A 11 6.19 -5.94 -2.93
CA PHE A 11 4.92 -5.94 -3.67
C PHE A 11 5.08 -6.28 -5.14
N CYS A 12 4.21 -7.18 -5.62
CA CYS A 12 4.05 -7.41 -7.05
C CYS A 12 3.50 -6.15 -7.76
N PHE A 13 3.54 -6.15 -9.08
CA PHE A 13 3.06 -5.03 -9.89
C PHE A 13 1.61 -4.62 -9.55
N GLY A 14 0.72 -5.59 -9.37
CA GLY A 14 -0.70 -5.32 -9.06
C GLY A 14 -0.88 -4.58 -7.74
N VAL A 15 -0.19 -5.03 -6.68
CA VAL A 15 -0.22 -4.36 -5.38
C VAL A 15 0.43 -2.99 -5.44
N LYS A 16 1.58 -2.83 -6.13
CA LYS A 16 2.22 -1.52 -6.34
C LYS A 16 1.28 -0.52 -7.03
N LYS A 17 0.54 -0.96 -8.05
CA LYS A 17 -0.44 -0.13 -8.76
C LYS A 17 -1.58 0.28 -7.84
N ALA A 18 -2.14 -0.66 -7.08
CA ALA A 18 -3.22 -0.39 -6.13
C ALA A 18 -2.80 0.65 -5.07
N MET A 19 -1.60 0.49 -4.49
CA MET A 19 -1.04 1.41 -3.50
C MET A 19 -0.86 2.83 -4.07
N ARG A 20 -0.28 2.97 -5.26
CA ARG A 20 -0.12 4.27 -5.92
C ARG A 20 -1.45 4.99 -6.13
N THR A 21 -2.51 4.26 -6.49
CA THR A 21 -3.84 4.86 -6.64
C THR A 21 -4.33 5.46 -5.32
N VAL A 22 -4.21 4.72 -4.22
CA VAL A 22 -4.64 5.21 -2.89
C VAL A 22 -3.79 6.39 -2.43
N GLU A 23 -2.46 6.29 -2.54
CA GLU A 23 -1.53 7.37 -2.18
C GLU A 23 -1.81 8.66 -2.95
N ASN A 24 -2.14 8.56 -4.24
CA ASN A 24 -2.54 9.71 -5.06
C ASN A 24 -3.86 10.35 -4.59
N LEU A 25 -4.84 9.55 -4.18
CA LEU A 25 -6.11 10.06 -3.65
C LEU A 25 -5.91 10.77 -2.31
N ILE A 26 -5.08 10.18 -1.44
CA ILE A 26 -4.66 10.79 -0.17
C ILE A 26 -3.95 12.14 -0.42
N GLY A 27 -3.00 12.18 -1.37
CA GLY A 27 -2.30 13.42 -1.73
C GLY A 27 -3.24 14.51 -2.26
N LYS A 28 -4.34 14.12 -2.92
CA LYS A 28 -5.41 15.03 -3.36
C LYS A 28 -6.42 15.39 -2.26
N LYS A 29 -6.23 14.89 -1.03
CA LYS A 29 -7.16 15.04 0.11
C LYS A 29 -8.59 14.57 -0.21
N GLN A 30 -8.73 13.58 -1.08
CA GLN A 30 -10.01 12.98 -1.42
C GLN A 30 -10.30 11.81 -0.50
N LYS A 31 -11.54 11.74 0.02
CA LYS A 31 -12.00 10.57 0.77
C LYS A 31 -12.18 9.40 -0.20
N ALA A 32 -11.64 8.26 0.16
CA ALA A 32 -11.76 7.02 -0.61
C ALA A 32 -12.11 5.85 0.33
N SER A 33 -12.64 4.78 -0.24
CA SER A 33 -12.91 3.55 0.49
C SER A 33 -12.65 2.37 -0.42
N THR A 34 -12.15 1.28 0.15
CA THR A 34 -11.92 0.02 -0.56
C THR A 34 -12.97 -1.00 -0.18
N LEU A 35 -13.32 -1.89 -1.11
CA LEU A 35 -14.24 -3.00 -0.84
C LEU A 35 -13.48 -4.10 -0.08
N GLY A 36 -13.39 -3.95 1.25
CA GLY A 36 -12.57 -4.79 2.11
C GLY A 36 -11.10 -4.32 2.16
N PRO A 37 -10.20 -5.09 2.81
CA PRO A 37 -8.79 -4.73 2.90
C PRO A 37 -8.12 -4.79 1.52
N ILE A 38 -7.42 -3.71 1.12
CA ILE A 38 -6.78 -3.61 -0.20
C ILE A 38 -5.70 -4.68 -0.43
N ILE A 39 -5.05 -5.11 0.65
CA ILE A 39 -4.13 -6.25 0.71
C ILE A 39 -4.19 -6.90 2.10
N HIS A 40 -3.77 -8.16 2.19
CA HIS A 40 -3.62 -8.87 3.47
C HIS A 40 -2.33 -8.48 4.20
N ASN A 41 -2.20 -7.20 4.54
CA ASN A 41 -1.16 -6.68 5.41
C ASN A 41 -1.79 -5.66 6.35
N SER A 42 -2.02 -6.06 7.60
CA SER A 42 -2.71 -5.24 8.61
C SER A 42 -1.99 -3.92 8.88
N GLN A 43 -0.65 -3.93 8.94
CA GLN A 43 0.14 -2.72 9.18
C GLN A 43 -0.06 -1.68 8.06
N VAL A 44 -0.10 -2.12 6.81
CA VAL A 44 -0.33 -1.24 5.65
C VAL A 44 -1.76 -0.73 5.64
N VAL A 45 -2.74 -1.59 5.90
CA VAL A 45 -4.15 -1.19 6.00
C VAL A 45 -4.34 -0.11 7.08
N GLU A 46 -3.75 -0.30 8.26
CA GLU A 46 -3.84 0.68 9.35
C GLU A 46 -3.07 1.96 9.05
N LYS A 47 -1.93 1.89 8.35
CA LYS A 47 -1.23 3.09 7.87
C LYS A 47 -2.11 3.91 6.93
N LEU A 48 -2.74 3.27 5.94
CA LEU A 48 -3.59 3.94 4.97
C LEU A 48 -4.80 4.61 5.66
N LYS A 49 -5.48 3.90 6.57
CA LYS A 49 -6.60 4.47 7.35
C LYS A 49 -6.22 5.73 8.14
N ARG A 50 -4.99 5.80 8.67
CA ARG A 50 -4.49 6.99 9.39
C ARG A 50 -4.08 8.13 8.46
N SER A 51 -3.74 7.83 7.21
CA SER A 51 -3.20 8.81 6.26
C SER A 51 -4.27 9.56 5.46
N GLY A 52 -5.51 9.08 5.38
CA GLY A 52 -6.61 9.81 4.73
C GLY A 52 -7.86 8.97 4.50
#